data_AF-A0A0D6Q5J7-F1
#
_entry.id   AF-A0A0D6Q5J7-F1
#
_cell.length_a   1.000
_cell.length_b   1.000
_cell.length_c   1.000
_cell.angle_alpha   90.00
_cell.angle_beta   90.00
_cell.angle_gamma   90.00
#
_symmetry.space_group_name_H-M   'P 1'
#
loop_
_entity.id
_entity.type
_entity.pdbx_description
1 polymer ?
#
loop_
_entity_poly.entity_id
_entity_poly.type
_entity_poly.pdbx_seq_one_letter_code
_entity_poly.pdbx_strand_id
1 'polypeptide(L)'
;MAGMAQGAPGQLFHEGFSKEVVREQLGENHRQRRDLRRTGIVRLAEAGGTTPQIASISGHGIDYCQWIIDTYLPRRTEVAIAGMQLWEQHQERETSKVVSIAATRGRLG
;
A
#
# COMPACT_ATOMS: atom_id res chain seq x y z
N MET A 1 28.86 -20.33 -21.82
CA MET A 1 28.06 -19.95 -20.63
C MET A 1 28.87 -18.94 -19.83
N ALA A 2 28.64 -17.64 -20.03
CA ALA A 2 29.26 -16.61 -19.19
C ALA A 2 28.49 -16.58 -17.87
N GLY A 3 29.18 -16.72 -16.74
CA GLY A 3 28.57 -16.69 -15.42
C GLY A 3 27.86 -15.35 -15.21
N MET A 4 26.56 -15.39 -14.93
CA MET A 4 25.78 -14.18 -14.64
C MET A 4 26.32 -13.51 -13.38
N ALA A 5 26.72 -12.25 -13.48
CA ALA A 5 27.42 -11.51 -12.43
C ALA A 5 26.47 -11.14 -11.27
N GLN A 6 26.48 -11.90 -10.18
CA GLN A 6 25.59 -11.66 -9.05
C GLN A 6 26.19 -10.61 -8.11
N GLY A 7 25.48 -9.51 -7.85
CA GLY A 7 25.97 -8.47 -6.95
C GLY A 7 25.00 -7.32 -6.72
N ALA A 8 25.29 -6.49 -5.72
CA ALA A 8 24.60 -5.21 -5.57
C ALA A 8 24.97 -4.29 -6.75
N PRO A 9 24.09 -3.36 -7.18
CA PRO A 9 24.36 -2.51 -8.34
C PRO A 9 25.71 -1.79 -8.28
N GLY A 10 26.10 -1.32 -7.09
CA GLY A 10 27.39 -0.66 -6.89
C GLY A 10 28.61 -1.57 -7.12
N GLN A 11 28.53 -2.85 -6.75
CA GLN A 11 29.61 -3.81 -7.04
C GLN A 11 29.73 -4.07 -8.53
N LEU A 12 28.61 -4.26 -9.23
CA LEU A 12 28.61 -4.52 -10.67
C LEU A 12 29.17 -3.33 -11.47
N PHE A 13 28.89 -2.10 -11.04
CA PHE A 13 29.51 -0.91 -11.65
C PHE A 13 31.02 -0.83 -11.36
N HIS A 14 31.46 -1.17 -10.15
CA HIS A 14 32.88 -1.23 -9.81
C HIS A 14 33.65 -2.32 -10.56
N GLU A 15 33.00 -3.43 -10.89
CA GLU A 15 33.52 -4.53 -11.70
C GLU A 15 33.54 -4.20 -13.21
N GLY A 16 33.05 -3.02 -13.60
CA GLY A 16 33.13 -2.53 -14.98
C GLY A 16 31.97 -2.97 -15.89
N PHE A 17 30.89 -3.54 -15.33
CA PHE A 17 29.71 -3.88 -16.13
C PHE A 17 29.00 -2.65 -16.66
N SER A 18 28.52 -2.72 -17.90
CA SER A 18 27.76 -1.62 -18.52
C SER A 18 26.40 -1.46 -17.85
N LYS A 19 25.83 -0.26 -17.97
CA LYS A 19 24.53 0.08 -17.40
C LYS A 19 23.40 -0.82 -17.93
N GLU A 20 23.49 -1.26 -19.17
CA GLU A 20 22.54 -2.14 -19.84
C GLU A 20 22.55 -3.53 -19.19
N VAL A 21 23.74 -4.10 -18.99
CA VAL A 21 23.92 -5.42 -18.35
C VAL A 21 23.45 -5.38 -16.90
N VAL A 22 23.81 -4.34 -16.14
CA VAL A 22 23.32 -4.16 -14.76
C VAL A 22 21.80 -4.04 -14.72
N ARG A 23 21.19 -3.34 -15.68
CA ARG A 23 19.73 -3.17 -15.76
C ARG A 23 19.01 -4.47 -16.13
N GLU A 24 19.55 -5.23 -17.07
CA GLU A 24 19.05 -6.54 -17.47
C GLU A 24 19.08 -7.50 -16.28
N GLN A 25 20.21 -7.57 -15.58
CA GLN A 25 20.38 -8.42 -14.41
C GLN A 25 19.46 -8.03 -13.24
N LEU A 26 19.26 -6.73 -12.99
CA LEU A 26 18.28 -6.28 -12.00
C LEU A 26 16.84 -6.55 -12.43
N GLY A 27 16.58 -6.58 -13.74
CA GLY A 27 15.31 -6.98 -14.33
C GLY A 27 15.01 -8.47 -14.10
N GLU A 28 15.97 -9.36 -14.38
CA GLU A 28 15.86 -10.79 -14.12
C GLU A 28 15.64 -11.09 -12.63
N ASN A 29 16.31 -10.34 -11.76
CA ASN A 29 16.19 -10.51 -10.31
C ASN A 29 14.99 -9.78 -9.68
N HIS A 30 14.11 -9.14 -10.46
CA HIS A 30 12.96 -8.37 -9.95
C HIS A 30 13.35 -7.29 -8.90
N ARG A 31 14.57 -6.74 -9.01
CA ARG A 31 15.15 -5.79 -8.05
C ARG A 31 15.03 -4.35 -8.51
N GLN A 32 14.05 -4.02 -9.34
CA GLN A 32 13.91 -2.64 -9.81
C GLN A 32 13.26 -1.76 -8.74
N ARG A 33 13.64 -0.49 -8.68
CA ARG A 33 13.05 0.49 -7.73
C ARG A 33 11.52 0.58 -7.82
N ARG A 34 10.95 0.31 -9.01
CA ARG A 34 9.50 0.26 -9.23
C ARG A 34 8.84 -0.92 -8.49
N ASP A 35 9.55 -2.03 -8.35
CA ASP A 35 9.05 -3.24 -7.70
C ASP A 35 8.99 -3.01 -6.18
N LEU A 36 9.96 -2.29 -5.62
CA LEU A 36 9.92 -1.83 -4.22
C LEU A 36 8.72 -0.92 -3.93
N ARG A 37 8.41 0.02 -4.83
CA ARG A 37 7.24 0.90 -4.69
C ARG A 37 5.93 0.13 -4.76
N ARG A 38 5.79 -0.79 -5.72
CA ARG A 38 4.63 -1.68 -5.84
C ARG A 38 4.47 -2.57 -4.62
N THR A 39 5.59 -3.11 -4.11
CA THR A 39 5.63 -3.92 -2.88
C THR A 39 5.14 -3.10 -1.69
N GLY A 40 5.59 -1.85 -1.53
CA GLY A 40 5.09 -0.97 -0.47
C GLY A 40 3.58 -0.74 -0.55
N ILE A 41 3.04 -0.50 -1.74
CA ILE A 41 1.59 -0.34 -1.97
C ILE A 41 0.83 -1.60 -1.57
N VAL A 42 1.29 -2.78 -2.02
CA VAL A 42 0.68 -4.08 -1.68
C VAL A 42 0.71 -4.32 -0.18
N ARG A 43 1.84 -4.08 0.49
CA ARG A 43 1.95 -4.26 1.95
C ARG A 43 1.04 -3.34 2.75
N LEU A 44 0.89 -2.09 2.33
CA LEU A 44 -0.03 -1.15 2.98
C LEU A 44 -1.48 -1.58 2.79
N ALA A 45 -1.84 -2.10 1.61
CA ALA A 45 -3.17 -2.64 1.36
C ALA A 45 -3.45 -3.92 2.17
N GLU A 46 -2.48 -4.84 2.29
CA GLU A 46 -2.57 -6.01 3.18
C GLU A 46 -2.77 -5.61 4.65
N ALA A 47 -2.18 -4.50 5.07
CA ALA A 47 -2.36 -3.93 6.41
C ALA A 47 -3.72 -3.21 6.60
N GLY A 48 -4.61 -3.24 5.61
CA GLY A 48 -5.92 -2.58 5.67
C GLY A 48 -5.90 -1.09 5.35
N GLY A 49 -4.79 -0.56 4.81
CA GLY A 49 -4.72 0.82 4.33
C GLY A 49 -5.71 1.07 3.20
N THR A 50 -6.49 2.14 3.29
CA THR A 50 -7.39 2.55 2.20
C THR A 50 -6.61 3.12 1.02
N THR A 51 -7.13 2.99 -0.20
CA THR A 51 -6.46 3.51 -1.42
C THR A 51 -6.05 4.99 -1.29
N PRO A 52 -6.87 5.91 -0.74
CA PRO A 52 -6.46 7.30 -0.52
C PRO A 52 -5.29 7.47 0.46
N GLN A 53 -5.25 6.68 1.55
CA GLN A 53 -4.14 6.72 2.52
C GLN A 53 -2.84 6.23 1.87
N ILE A 54 -2.93 5.15 1.09
CA ILE A 54 -1.79 4.58 0.36
C ILE A 54 -1.26 5.57 -0.68
N ALA A 55 -2.15 6.24 -1.41
CA ALA A 55 -1.78 7.28 -2.37
C ALA A 55 -1.02 8.42 -1.69
N SER A 56 -1.51 8.89 -0.52
CA SER A 56 -0.87 9.92 0.29
C SER A 56 0.53 9.53 0.78
N ILE A 57 0.70 8.30 1.30
CA ILE A 57 2.01 7.82 1.79
C ILE A 57 3.00 7.57 0.65
N SER A 58 2.54 6.99 -0.45
CA SER A 58 3.41 6.56 -1.55
C SER A 58 3.72 7.66 -2.56
N GLY A 59 2.95 8.76 -2.57
CA GLY A 59 3.09 9.87 -3.51
C GLY A 59 2.64 9.53 -4.93
N HIS A 60 1.69 8.61 -5.10
CA HIS A 60 1.12 8.25 -6.40
C HIS A 60 -0.34 8.68 -6.53
N GLY A 61 -0.86 8.68 -7.76
CA GLY A 61 -2.29 8.85 -8.01
C GLY A 61 -3.11 7.67 -7.48
N ILE A 62 -4.35 7.94 -7.07
CA ILE A 62 -5.29 6.94 -6.54
C ILE A 62 -5.49 5.81 -7.56
N ASP A 63 -5.72 6.14 -8.84
CA ASP A 63 -5.95 5.15 -9.89
C ASP A 63 -4.75 4.22 -10.09
N TYR A 64 -3.53 4.74 -9.95
CA TYR A 64 -2.32 3.95 -10.04
C TYR A 64 -2.19 2.98 -8.86
N CYS A 65 -2.49 3.44 -7.65
CA CYS A 65 -2.54 2.58 -6.47
C CYS A 65 -3.61 1.50 -6.62
N GLN A 66 -4.81 1.86 -7.10
CA GLN A 66 -5.89 0.91 -7.33
C GLN A 66 -5.51 -0.15 -8.36
N TRP A 67 -4.92 0.24 -9.49
CA TRP A 67 -4.44 -0.71 -10.49
C TRP A 67 -3.42 -1.71 -9.94
N ILE A 68 -2.48 -1.26 -9.08
CA ILE A 68 -1.53 -2.16 -8.40
C ILE A 68 -2.28 -3.12 -7.48
N ILE A 69 -3.20 -2.62 -6.67
CA ILE A 69 -3.97 -3.44 -5.73
C ILE A 69 -4.78 -4.48 -6.50
N ASP A 70 -5.48 -4.10 -7.57
CA ASP A 70 -6.26 -5.02 -8.39
C ASP A 70 -5.39 -6.09 -9.08
N THR A 71 -4.16 -5.72 -9.46
CA THR A 71 -3.21 -6.63 -10.13
C THR A 71 -2.64 -7.67 -9.16
N TYR A 72 -2.27 -7.26 -7.94
CA TYR A 72 -1.46 -8.10 -7.04
C TYR A 72 -2.23 -8.60 -5.80
N LEU A 73 -3.39 -8.02 -5.50
CA LEU A 73 -4.27 -8.36 -4.38
C LEU A 73 -5.71 -8.64 -4.84
N PRO A 74 -5.96 -9.46 -5.88
CA PRO A 74 -7.32 -9.76 -6.29
C PRO A 74 -8.04 -10.57 -5.19
N ARG A 75 -9.10 -9.98 -4.62
CA ARG A 75 -10.12 -10.66 -3.79
C ARG A 75 -9.55 -11.54 -2.66
N ARG A 76 -8.66 -10.98 -1.86
CA ARG A 76 -8.07 -11.66 -0.71
C ARG A 76 -8.92 -11.55 0.56
N THR A 77 -9.17 -12.70 1.20
CA THR A 77 -9.95 -12.81 2.45
C THR A 77 -9.37 -11.93 3.56
N GLU A 78 -8.05 -11.74 3.58
CA GLU A 78 -7.35 -10.94 4.58
C GLU A 78 -7.76 -9.46 4.54
N VAL A 79 -7.92 -8.89 3.34
CA VAL A 79 -8.37 -7.50 3.17
C VAL A 79 -9.84 -7.37 3.56
N ALA A 80 -10.66 -8.38 3.26
CA ALA A 80 -12.05 -8.41 3.70
C ALA A 80 -12.17 -8.48 5.23
N ILE A 81 -11.35 -9.32 5.89
CA ILE A 81 -11.28 -9.42 7.36
C ILE A 81 -10.84 -8.08 7.96
N ALA A 82 -9.80 -7.44 7.43
CA ALA A 82 -9.35 -6.13 7.90
C ALA A 82 -10.46 -5.06 7.75
N GLY A 83 -11.19 -5.09 6.63
CA GLY A 83 -12.36 -4.23 6.41
C GLY A 83 -13.48 -4.48 7.43
N MET A 84 -13.77 -5.74 7.75
CA MET A 84 -14.76 -6.12 8.77
C MET A 84 -14.34 -5.65 10.17
N GLN A 85 -13.06 -5.82 10.54
CA GLN A 85 -12.55 -5.37 11.84
C GLN A 85 -12.63 -3.84 11.99
N LEU A 86 -12.28 -3.09 10.94
CA LEU A 86 -12.44 -1.63 10.93
C LEU A 86 -13.92 -1.23 11.06
N TRP A 87 -14.81 -1.95 10.38
CA TRP A 87 -16.25 -1.74 10.50
C TRP A 87 -16.76 -1.97 11.91
N GLU A 88 -16.38 -3.08 12.55
CA GLU A 88 -16.74 -3.41 13.93
C GLU A 88 -16.26 -2.34 14.92
N GLN A 89 -15.00 -1.91 14.82
CA GLN A 89 -14.45 -0.82 15.65
C GLN A 89 -15.18 0.51 15.46
N HIS A 90 -15.67 0.79 14.25
CA HIS A 90 -16.46 1.98 13.99
C HIS A 90 -17.85 1.89 14.63
N GLN A 91 -18.51 0.73 14.58
CA GLN A 91 -19.80 0.52 15.22
C GLN A 91 -19.74 0.71 16.74
N GLU A 92 -18.63 0.31 17.38
CA GLU A 92 -18.40 0.57 18.82
C GLU A 92 -18.28 2.06 19.15
N ARG A 93 -17.90 2.91 18.19
CA ARG A 93 -17.76 4.36 18.37
C ARG A 93 -19.08 5.13 18.16
N GLU A 94 -20.00 4.61 17.35
CA GLU A 94 -21.26 5.29 16.96
C GLU A 94 -22.37 5.27 18.03
N THR A 95 -22.17 4.66 19.21
CA THR A 95 -23.05 4.89 20.37
C THR A 95 -22.67 6.13 21.20
N SER A 96 -21.70 6.93 20.74
CA SER A 96 -21.28 8.14 21.46
C SER A 96 -21.91 9.41 20.89
N LYS A 97 -22.86 9.93 21.67
CA LYS A 97 -23.60 11.22 21.58
C LYS A 97 -24.79 11.26 20.61
N VAL A 98 -25.81 10.48 20.94
CA VAL A 98 -27.19 10.93 20.71
C VAL A 98 -27.42 12.15 21.62
N VAL A 99 -27.30 13.36 21.08
CA VAL A 99 -27.80 14.56 21.79
C VAL A 99 -29.32 14.52 21.69
N SER A 100 -29.97 14.07 22.76
CA SER A 100 -31.43 14.14 22.85
C SER A 100 -31.84 15.61 22.77
N ILE A 101 -32.58 15.96 21.71
CA ILE A 101 -33.07 17.33 21.47
C ILE A 101 -34.09 17.77 22.53
N ALA A 102 -34.51 16.86 23.40
CA ALA A 102 -35.44 17.07 24.49
C ALA A 102 -34.85 17.91 25.65
N ALA A 103 -33.51 18.01 25.79
CA ALA A 103 -32.90 18.73 26.91
C ALA A 103 -32.90 20.27 26.73
N THR A 104 -33.24 20.80 25.55
CA THR A 104 -33.11 22.24 25.25
C THR A 104 -34.43 23.03 25.31
N ARG A 105 -35.59 22.37 25.48
CA ARG A 105 -36.91 23.04 25.44
C ARG A 105 -37.49 23.50 26.78
N GLY A 106 -36.72 23.44 27.87
CA GLY A 106 -37.21 23.79 29.22
C GLY A 106 -36.86 25.20 29.73
N ARG A 107 -36.27 26.09 28.91
CA ARG A 107 -35.78 27.38 29.41
C ARG A 107 -36.07 28.57 28.49
N LEU A 108 -37.33 28.74 28.14
CA LEU A 108 -37.96 30.01 27.77
C LEU A 108 -39.36 29.88 28.39
N GLY A 109 -39.61 30.46 29.57
CA GLY A 109 -39.93 31.87 29.67
C GLY A 109 -41.43 31.99 29.46
#